data_AF-A0A6J4RBS5-F1
#
_entry.id   AF-A0A6J4RBS5-F1
#
_cell.length_a   1.000
_cell.length_b   1.000
_cell.length_c   1.000
_cell.angle_alpha   90.00
_cell.angle_beta   90.00
_cell.angle_gamma   90.00
#
_symmetry.space_group_name_H-M   'P 1'
#
loop_
_entity.id
_entity.type
_entity.pdbx_description
1 polymer ?
#
loop_
_entity_poly.entity_id
_entity_poly.type
_entity_poly.pdbx_seq_one_letter_code
_entity_poly.pdbx_strand_id
1 'polypeptide(L)' 'MPGPAWIAALGEEVVYEVDLPACCARTARAVEGSFECPDCGAMWCEPLPLEPEHDTFTRGRDEHRGAA' A
#
# COMPACT_ATOMS: atom_id res chain seq x y z
N MET A 1 -9.28 -8.44 -6.45
CA MET A 1 -8.31 -7.98 -5.44
C MET A 1 -7.21 -7.29 -6.22
N PRO A 2 -6.90 -6.01 -5.99
CA PRO A 2 -5.70 -5.41 -6.56
C PRO A 2 -4.49 -6.26 -6.13
N GLY A 3 -3.52 -6.43 -7.03
CA GLY A 3 -2.31 -7.21 -6.75
C GLY A 3 -1.45 -6.58 -5.65
N PRO A 4 -0.32 -7.20 -5.30
CA PRO A 4 0.62 -6.62 -4.34
C PRO A 4 1.05 -5.22 -4.78
N ALA A 5 1.15 -4.32 -3.80
CA ALA A 5 1.64 -2.95 -4.00
C ALA A 5 3.09 -2.86 -3.55
N TRP A 6 3.80 -1.85 -4.05
CA TRP A 6 5.21 -1.61 -3.83
C TRP A 6 5.44 -0.11 -3.57
N ILE A 7 6.35 0.21 -2.67
CA ILE A 7 6.77 1.57 -2.31
C ILE A 7 8.20 1.76 -2.80
N ALA A 8 8.46 2.85 -3.52
CA ALA A 8 9.81 3.21 -3.93
C ALA A 8 10.66 3.59 -2.71
N ALA A 9 11.87 3.05 -2.56
CA ALA A 9 12.73 3.40 -1.41
C ALA A 9 13.20 4.87 -1.41
N LEU A 10 13.18 5.51 -2.59
CA LEU A 10 13.60 6.90 -2.79
C LEU A 10 12.43 7.89 -2.90
N GLY A 11 11.18 7.44 -2.75
CA GLY A 11 10.00 8.29 -2.90
C GLY A 11 8.78 7.77 -2.12
N GLU A 12 7.86 8.64 -1.76
CA GLU A 12 6.64 8.27 -1.03
C GLU A 12 5.51 7.82 -1.97
N GLU A 13 5.86 7.22 -3.11
CA GLU A 13 4.91 6.79 -4.14
C GLU A 13 4.64 5.28 -3.98
N VAL A 14 3.37 4.95 -3.75
CA VAL A 14 2.87 3.57 -3.74
C VAL A 14 2.35 3.23 -5.14
N VAL A 15 2.88 2.18 -5.74
CA VAL A 15 2.45 1.68 -7.05
C VAL A 15 2.01 0.22 -6.95
N TYR A 16 1.03 -0.19 -7.74
CA TYR A 16 0.65 -1.60 -7.81
C TYR A 16 1.61 -2.37 -8.72
N GLU A 17 1.72 -3.69 -8.56
CA GLU A 17 2.55 -4.53 -9.44
C GLU A 17 2.25 -4.31 -10.93
N VAL A 18 0.99 -4.05 -11.27
CA VAL A 18 0.55 -3.80 -12.67
C VAL A 18 1.08 -2.48 -13.24
N ASP A 19 1.40 -1.52 -12.37
CA ASP A 19 1.88 -0.19 -12.72
C ASP A 19 3.41 -0.10 -12.62
N LEU A 20 4.07 -1.16 -12.15
CA LEU A 20 5.53 -1.20 -12.13
C LEU A 20 6.09 -1.12 -13.55
N PRO A 21 7.22 -0.42 -13.75
CA PRO A 21 7.96 -0.47 -15.00
C PRO A 21 8.23 -1.93 -15.41
N ALA A 22 8.19 -2.23 -16.71
CA ALA A 22 8.32 -3.60 -17.21
C ALA A 22 9.61 -4.32 -16.75
N CYS A 23 10.70 -3.58 -16.51
CA CYS A 23 11.91 -4.13 -15.92
C CYS A 23 11.71 -4.54 -14.44
N CYS A 24 11.02 -3.72 -13.65
CA CYS A 24 10.76 -3.94 -12.23
C CYS A 24 9.71 -5.03 -12.00
N ALA A 25 8.67 -5.08 -12.84
CA ALA A 25 7.57 -6.06 -12.71
C ALA A 25 8.05 -7.52 -12.81
N ARG A 26 9.11 -7.78 -13.59
CA ARG A 26 9.72 -9.12 -13.67
C ARG A 26 10.41 -9.52 -12.37
N THR A 27 11.11 -8.58 -11.74
CA THR A 27 11.82 -8.81 -10.47
C THR A 27 10.84 -8.93 -9.30
N ALA A 28 9.81 -8.08 -9.28
CA ALA A 28 8.76 -8.05 -8.24
C ALA A 28 8.06 -9.41 -8.06
N ARG A 29 7.85 -10.16 -9.14
CA ARG A 29 7.19 -11.47 -9.08
C ARG A 29 8.03 -12.59 -8.45
N ALA A 30 9.33 -12.35 -8.25
CA ALA A 30 10.28 -13.36 -7.78
C ALA A 30 10.72 -13.15 -6.32
N VAL A 31 10.23 -12.11 -5.67
CA VAL A 31 10.68 -11.65 -4.34
C VAL A 31 9.50 -11.38 -3.42
N GLU A 32 9.67 -11.68 -2.14
CA GLU A 32 8.75 -11.29 -1.06
C GLU A 32 9.46 -10.26 -0.17
N GLY A 33 8.80 -9.15 0.17
CA GLY A 33 9.35 -8.10 1.04
C GLY A 33 9.94 -6.91 0.30
N SER A 34 11.07 -7.08 -0.38
CA SER A 34 11.74 -5.98 -1.08
C SER A 34 12.64 -6.47 -2.20
N PHE A 35 12.89 -5.60 -3.18
CA PHE A 35 13.82 -5.90 -4.27
C PHE A 35 14.48 -4.65 -4.84
N GLU A 36 15.65 -4.87 -5.42
CA GLU A 36 16.31 -3.90 -6.28
C GLU A 36 16.24 -4.40 -7.73
N CYS A 37 15.80 -3.55 -8.64
CA CYS A 37 15.77 -3.87 -10.06
C CYS A 37 17.18 -3.73 -10.66
N PRO A 38 17.79 -4.81 -11.17
CA PRO A 38 19.15 -4.74 -11.72
C PRO A 38 19.25 -3.94 -13.02
N ASP A 39 18.13 -3.72 -13.73
CA ASP A 39 18.10 -2.98 -14.99
C ASP A 39 18.15 -1.45 -14.76
N CYS A 40 17.38 -0.95 -13.78
CA CYS A 40 17.25 0.49 -13.53
C CYS A 40 17.80 0.96 -12.19
N GLY A 41 18.20 0.04 -11.30
CA GLY A 41 18.67 0.34 -9.94
C GLY A 41 17.59 0.83 -8.98
N ALA A 42 16.31 0.76 -9.37
CA ALA A 42 15.21 1.16 -8.49
C ALA A 42 15.02 0.12 -7.38
N MET A 43 14.92 0.59 -6.13
CA MET A 43 14.62 -0.23 -4.96
C MET A 43 13.16 -0.06 -4.56
N TRP A 44 12.49 -1.18 -4.31
CA TRP A 44 11.09 -1.30 -3.97
C TRP A 44 10.91 -2.13 -2.71
N CYS A 45 9.97 -1.74 -1.86
CA CYS A 45 9.60 -2.46 -0.64
C CYS A 45 8.08 -2.65 -0.58
N GLU A 46 7.63 -3.76 0.00
CA GLU A 46 6.22 -3.95 0.29
C GLU A 46 5.74 -2.87 1.27
N PRO A 47 4.54 -2.30 1.05
CA PRO A 47 3.90 -1.46 2.04
C PRO A 47 3.80 -2.22 3.34
N LEU A 48 4.17 -1.56 4.44
CA LEU A 48 3.82 -2.07 5.75
C LEU A 48 2.30 -2.27 5.78
N PRO A 49 1.79 -3.36 6.37
CA PRO A 49 0.37 -3.51 6.60
C PRO A 49 -0.05 -2.33 7.49
N LEU A 50 -0.63 -1.31 6.87
CA LEU A 50 -1.27 -0.23 7.57
C LEU A 50 -2.47 -0.88 8.24
N GLU A 51 -2.34 -1.18 9.54
CA GLU A 51 -3.50 -1.46 10.35
C GLU A 51 -4.47 -0.30 10.13
N PRO A 52 -5.72 -0.55 9.71
CA PRO A 52 -6.66 0.51 9.46
C PRO A 52 -6.72 1.37 10.72
N GLU A 53 -6.32 2.62 10.59
CA GLU A 53 -6.37 3.61 11.65
C GLU A 53 -7.80 3.61 12.18
N HIS A 54 -7.96 3.06 13.38
CA HIS A 54 -9.26 2.86 13.99
C HIS A 54 -9.84 4.24 14.27
N ASP A 55 -10.73 4.66 13.38
CA ASP A 55 -11.40 5.95 13.34
C ASP A 55 -12.13 6.17 14.68
N THR A 56 -11.44 6.77 15.65
CA THR A 56 -11.96 7.02 17.00
C THR A 56 -13.12 8.05 16.97
N PHE A 57 -13.44 8.61 15.81
CA PHE A 57 -14.47 9.64 15.65
C PHE A 57 -15.90 9.10 15.43
N THR A 58 -16.12 7.78 15.33
CA THR A 58 -17.46 7.21 15.15
C THR A 58 -18.18 6.79 16.44
N ARG A 59 -17.80 7.34 17.62
CA ARG A 59 -18.58 7.17 18.87
C ARG A 59 -19.31 8.44 19.28
N GLY A 60 -20.12 8.97 18.36
CA GLY A 60 -20.84 10.23 18.59
C GLY A 60 -22.11 10.40 17.76
N ARG A 61 -22.84 9.32 17.45
CA ARG A 61 -24.19 9.46 16.87
C ARG A 61 -25.07 8.23 17.10
N ASP A 62 -25.60 8.12 18.31
CA ASP A 62 -26.83 7.37 18.60
C ASP A 62 -27.82 8.43 19.12
N GLU A 63 -28.55 9.06 18.20
CA GLU A 63 -29.97 8.78 17.94
C GLU A 63 -30.91 9.22 19.08
N HIS A 64 -31.40 10.46 18.92
CA HIS A 64 -32.82 10.82 18.98
C HIS A 64 -33.72 10.00 19.93
N ARG A 65 -33.71 10.33 21.23
CA ARG A 65 -34.82 10.00 22.14
C ARG A 65 -35.73 11.21 22.30
N GLY A 66 -36.95 11.09 21.76
CA GLY A 66 -37.97 12.13 21.76
C GLY A 66 -38.33 12.61 23.18
N ALA A 67 -38.60 13.91 23.28
CA ALA A 67 -39.32 14.50 24.39
C ALA A 67 -40.76 14.73 23.95
N ALA A 68 -41.69 14.00 24.57
CA ALA A 68 -43.12 14.28 24.62
C ALA A 68 -43.51 14.42 26.09
#